data_AF-A0A2V6M6A9-F1
#
_entry.id   AF-A0A2V6M6A9-F1
#
_cell.length_a   1.000
_cell.length_b   1.000
_cell.length_c   1.000
_cell.angle_alpha   90.00
_cell.angle_beta   90.00
_cell.angle_gamma   90.00
#
_symmetry.space_group_name_H-M   'P 1'
#
loop_
_entity.id
_entity.type
_entity.pdbx_description
1 polymer ?
#
loop_
_entity_poly.entity_id
_entity_poly.type
_entity_poly.pdbx_seq_one_letter_code
_entity_poly.pdbx_strand_id
1 'polypeptide(L)' 'MLALIPEPRKKITAALLLVTAAMLASCATQKDAPRLVDDPDDHHESTMPWNKQEKWETGGQFEGMTDRR' A
#
# COMPACT_ATOMS: atom_id res chain seq x y z
N MET A 1 11.80 -40.92 15.73
CA MET A 1 13.20 -40.51 15.55
C MET A 1 13.20 -39.32 14.60
N LEU A 2 13.28 -38.09 15.13
CA LEU A 2 13.55 -36.91 14.31
C LEU A 2 14.95 -37.10 13.75
N ALA A 3 15.02 -37.64 12.53
CA ALA A 3 16.27 -37.98 11.88
C ALA A 3 17.20 -36.78 12.00
N LEU A 4 18.39 -37.00 12.56
CA LEU A 4 19.45 -36.01 12.63
C LEU A 4 19.71 -35.56 11.21
N ILE A 5 19.06 -34.47 10.80
CA ILE A 5 19.41 -33.76 9.58
C ILE A 5 20.87 -33.39 9.81
N PRO A 6 21.80 -33.89 8.99
CA PRO A 6 23.21 -33.54 9.10
C PRO A 6 23.33 -32.03 9.25
N GLU A 7 24.06 -31.55 10.25
CA GLU A 7 24.32 -30.13 10.48
C GLU A 7 24.58 -29.30 9.21
N PRO A 8 25.32 -29.77 8.18
CA PRO A 8 25.45 -29.03 6.93
C PRO A 8 24.12 -28.83 6.18
N ARG A 9 23.21 -29.81 6.19
CA ARG A 9 21.88 -29.69 5.57
C ARG A 9 21.04 -28.64 6.27
N LYS A 10 21.09 -28.55 7.61
CA LYS A 10 20.38 -27.49 8.37
C LYS A 10 20.86 -26.09 7.97
N LYS A 11 22.18 -25.91 7.83
CA LYS A 11 22.79 -24.64 7.41
C LYS A 11 22.39 -24.26 5.98
N ILE A 12 22.39 -25.24 5.06
CA ILE A 12 21.98 -25.02 3.67
C ILE A 12 20.49 -24.64 3.60
N THR A 13 19.62 -25.36 4.32
CA THR A 13 18.18 -25.05 4.33
C THR A 13 17.91 -23.67 4.94
N ALA A 14 18.61 -23.30 6.02
CA ALA A 14 18.48 -21.98 6.63
C ALA A 14 18.93 -20.85 5.69
N ALA A 15 20.05 -21.05 4.99
CA ALA A 15 20.52 -20.09 3.98
C ALA A 15 19.51 -19.96 2.82
N LEU A 16 18.96 -21.09 2.34
CA LEU A 16 17.98 -21.09 1.27
C LEU A 16 16.69 -20.34 1.67
N LEU A 17 16.22 -20.55 2.90
CA LEU A 17 15.06 -19.86 3.48
C LEU A 17 15.29 -18.35 3.61
N LEU A 18 16.48 -17.94 4.06
CA LEU A 18 16.84 -16.52 4.15
C LEU A 18 16.86 -15.84 2.77
N VAL A 19 17.43 -16.51 1.76
CA VAL A 19 17.45 -15.97 0.38
C VAL A 19 16.04 -15.83 -0.18
N THR A 20 15.18 -16.85 0.02
CA THR A 20 13.79 -16.78 -0.44
C THR A 20 13.00 -15.68 0.28
N ALA A 21 13.16 -15.54 1.60
CA ALA A 21 12.53 -14.46 2.35
C ALA A 21 13.00 -13.07 1.87
N ALA A 22 14.29 -12.90 1.59
CA ALA A 22 14.83 -11.64 1.07
C ALA A 22 14.28 -11.30 -0.33
N MET A 23 14.15 -12.30 -1.22
CA MET A 23 13.55 -12.09 -2.54
C MET A 23 12.06 -11.69 -2.45
N LEU A 24 11.30 -12.33 -1.57
CA LEU A 24 9.89 -11.97 -1.37
C LEU A 24 9.73 -10.56 -0.79
N ALA A 25 10.57 -10.18 0.18
CA ALA A 25 10.58 -8.83 0.73
C ALA A 25 10.95 -7.76 -0.32
N SER A 26 11.84 -8.09 -1.26
CA SER A 26 12.21 -7.18 -2.35
C SER A 26 11.11 -7.00 -3.40
N CYS A 27 10.20 -7.96 -3.57
CA CYS A 27 9.03 -7.78 -4.44
C CYS A 27 7.92 -6.96 -3.77
N ALA A 28 7.87 -6.92 -2.44
CA ALA A 28 6.89 -6.14 -1.69
C ALA A 28 7.29 -4.66 -1.51
N THR A 29 8.56 -4.30 -1.77
CA THR A 29 9.01 -2.91 -1.69
C THR A 29 8.73 -2.18 -3.01
N GLN A 30 7.45 -1.92 -3.28
CA GLN A 30 7.09 -0.91 -4.27
C GLN A 30 7.40 0.46 -3.66
N LYS A 31 8.60 0.98 -3.94
CA LYS A 31 9.09 2.28 -3.43
C LYS A 31 8.53 3.47 -4.18
N ASP A 32 8.06 3.24 -5.40
CA ASP A 32 7.30 4.23 -6.13
C ASP A 32 5.90 4.22 -5.51
N ALA A 33 5.62 5.23 -4.69
CA ALA A 33 4.24 5.62 -4.44
C ALA A 33 3.56 5.63 -5.82
N PRO A 34 2.38 5.00 -6.01
CA PRO A 34 1.68 5.06 -7.27
C PRO A 34 1.65 6.53 -7.65
N ARG A 35 2.35 6.89 -8.73
CA ARG A 35 2.40 8.27 -9.21
C ARG A 35 0.94 8.59 -9.47
N LEU A 36 0.34 9.38 -8.58
CA LEU A 36 -0.94 9.99 -8.83
C LEU A 36 -0.68 10.75 -10.13
N VAL A 37 -1.27 10.26 -11.22
CA VAL A 37 -1.14 10.92 -12.50
C VAL A 37 -1.62 12.33 -12.22
N ASP A 38 -0.76 13.34 -12.41
CA ASP A 38 -1.16 14.74 -12.32
C ASP A 38 -2.32 14.88 -13.30
N ASP A 39 -3.53 14.90 -12.75
CA ASP A 39 -4.73 15.12 -13.52
C ASP A 39 -4.69 16.60 -13.88
N PRO A 40 -4.50 16.95 -15.17
CA PRO A 40 -4.46 18.34 -15.59
C PRO A 40 -5.79 19.05 -15.31
N ASP A 41 -6.85 18.30 -15.01
CA ASP A 41 -8.18 18.78 -14.62
C ASP A 41 -8.43 18.69 -13.10
N ASP A 42 -7.45 18.31 -12.25
CA ASP A 42 -7.54 18.42 -10.77
C ASP A 42 -7.39 19.88 -10.31
N HIS A 43 -8.20 20.74 -10.93
CA HIS A 43 -8.57 22.01 -10.39
C HIS A 43 -9.60 21.74 -9.29
N HIS A 44 -9.15 21.81 -8.03
CA HIS A 44 -10.00 21.77 -6.84
C HIS A 44 -11.17 22.78 -6.88
N GLU A 45 -11.09 23.77 -7.77
CA GLU A 45 -12.12 24.76 -7.98
C GLU A 45 -12.99 24.38 -9.18
N SER A 46 -14.09 23.68 -8.91
CA SER A 46 -15.10 23.48 -9.93
C SER A 46 -15.69 24.83 -10.34
N THR A 47 -15.56 25.17 -11.61
CA THR A 47 -16.16 26.38 -12.21
C THR A 47 -17.69 26.26 -12.27
N MET A 48 -18.23 25.05 -12.08
CA MET A 48 -19.67 24.81 -12.07
C MET A 48 -20.28 25.32 -10.77
N PRO A 49 -21.26 26.25 -10.83
CA PRO A 49 -21.80 26.90 -9.64
C PRO A 49 -22.55 25.95 -8.68
N TRP A 50 -22.93 24.76 -9.14
CA TRP A 50 -23.60 23.73 -8.33
C TRP A 50 -22.65 22.68 -7.75
N ASN A 51 -21.35 22.73 -8.07
CA ASN A 51 -20.34 21.78 -7.58
C ASN A 51 -19.40 22.41 -6.53
N LYS A 52 -19.80 23.57 -5.99
CA LYS A 52 -19.12 24.19 -4.85
C LYS A 52 -19.69 23.57 -3.59
N GLN A 53 -18.82 23.00 -2.75
CA GLN A 53 -19.25 22.48 -1.47
C GLN A 53 -19.81 23.61 -0.62
N GLU A 54 -21.05 23.44 -0.16
CA GLU A 54 -21.68 24.42 0.71
C GLU A 54 -21.14 24.27 2.13
N LYS A 55 -21.17 25.35 2.93
CA LYS A 55 -20.58 25.36 4.28
C LYS A 55 -21.15 24.30 5.23
N TRP A 56 -22.35 23.80 4.95
CA TRP A 56 -23.01 22.74 5.71
C TRP A 56 -22.56 21.33 5.31
N GLU A 57 -21.91 21.16 4.16
CA GLU A 57 -21.39 19.87 3.66
C GLU A 57 -20.00 19.56 4.25
N THR A 58 -19.21 20.60 4.55
CA THR A 58 -17.89 20.48 5.19
C THR A 58 -17.95 20.47 6.73
N GLY A 59 -19.15 20.65 7.30
CA GLY A 59 -19.36 20.51 8.74
C GLY A 59 -19.21 19.05 9.15
N GLY A 60 -18.42 18.77 10.20
CA GLY A 60 -17.99 17.43 10.64
C GLY A 60 -19.08 16.41 11.00
N GLN A 61 -20.35 16.68 10.67
CA GLN A 61 -21.45 15.72 10.76
C GLN A 61 -21.32 14.55 9.76
N PHE A 62 -20.51 14.71 8.70
CA PHE A 62 -20.20 13.66 7.72
C PHE A 62 -18.76 13.12 7.83
N GLU A 63 -18.02 13.50 8.89
CA GLU A 63 -16.66 13.03 9.14
C GLU A 63 -16.71 11.52 9.45
N GLY A 64 -16.36 10.69 8.47
CA GLY A 64 -16.49 9.22 8.54
C GLY A 64 -17.60 8.62 7.67
N MET A 65 -18.37 9.43 6.92
CA MET A 65 -19.34 8.97 5.92
C MET A 65 -18.80 8.94 4.48
N THR A 66 -17.47 9.00 4.30
CA THR A 66 -16.88 8.82 2.95
C THR A 66 -16.70 7.34 2.67
N ASP A 67 -17.14 6.92 1.48
CA ASP A 67 -17.02 5.54 0.97
C ASP A 67 -15.55 5.09 1.02
N ARG A 68 -15.28 3.95 1.69
CA ARG A 68 -13.96 3.35 1.74
C ARG A 68 -13.72 2.63 0.42
N ARG A 69 -13.21 3.34 -0.57
CA ARG A 69 -12.70 2.73 -1.81
C ARG A 69 -11.20 2.61 -1.79
#